data_AF-A0A6S7H1Z6-F1
#
_entry.id   AF-A0A6S7H1Z6-F1
#
_cell.length_a   1.000
_cell.length_b   1.000
_cell.length_c   1.000
_cell.angle_alpha   90.00
_cell.angle_beta   90.00
_cell.angle_gamma   90.00
#
_symmetry.space_group_name_H-M   'P 1'
#
loop_
_entity.id
_entity.type
_entity.pdbx_description
1 polymer ?
#
loop_
_entity_poly.entity_id
_entity_poly.type
_entity_poly.pdbx_seq_one_letter_code
_entity_poly.pdbx_strand_id
1 'polypeptide(L)'
;MERLPRGIDSILLGTVYHPPQSDDHVLRMHIFKCLDSLLATYPNSAISVLGDFNQFKPGNLCNSFRLKKLVTKSTRESNILDQAFSTLSSYYDAIILPPIGQSDYSSIKLTTTYFDTCSKSTNHTIAKA
;
A
#
# COMPACT_ATOMS: atom_id res chain seq x y z
N MET A 1 9.65 11.08 16.00
CA MET A 1 8.81 11.15 14.78
C MET A 1 9.66 10.70 13.62
N GLU A 2 9.30 9.57 13.02
CA GLU A 2 9.91 9.15 11.75
C GLU A 2 9.50 10.13 10.65
N ARG A 3 10.45 10.48 9.78
CA ARG A 3 10.21 11.35 8.63
C ARG A 3 9.88 10.49 7.41
N LEU A 4 9.10 11.05 6.48
CA LEU A 4 8.90 10.41 5.18
C LEU A 4 10.23 10.26 4.44
N PRO A 5 10.33 9.28 3.52
CA PRO A 5 11.48 9.17 2.63
C PRO A 5 11.75 10.50 1.91
N ARG A 6 13.03 10.78 1.67
CA ARG A 6 13.45 12.03 1.03
C ARG A 6 12.75 12.20 -0.34
N GLY A 7 12.19 13.38 -0.57
CA GLY A 7 11.48 13.71 -1.82
C GLY A 7 9.99 13.36 -1.82
N ILE A 8 9.45 12.92 -0.68
CA ILE A 8 8.02 12.67 -0.49
C ILE A 8 7.50 13.62 0.57
N ASP A 9 6.62 14.52 0.16
CA ASP A 9 6.13 15.60 1.03
C ASP A 9 4.77 15.26 1.65
N SER A 10 4.02 14.35 1.03
CA SER A 10 2.73 13.90 1.53
C SER A 10 2.40 12.48 1.04
N ILE A 11 1.34 11.88 1.62
CA ILE A 11 0.80 10.59 1.22
C ILE A 11 -0.65 10.77 0.80
N LEU A 12 -0.98 10.38 -0.43
CA LEU A 12 -2.33 10.24 -0.93
C LEU A 12 -2.80 8.81 -0.66
N LEU A 13 -3.83 8.68 0.18
CA LEU A 13 -4.45 7.41 0.51
C LEU A 13 -5.84 7.33 -0.13
N GLY A 14 -6.05 6.33 -1.00
CA GLY A 14 -7.34 6.04 -1.61
C GLY A 14 -7.83 4.66 -1.18
N THR A 15 -9.09 4.56 -0.77
CA THR A 15 -9.76 3.27 -0.55
C THR A 15 -10.74 2.99 -1.67
N VAL A 16 -10.76 1.74 -2.15
CA VAL A 16 -11.57 1.33 -3.29
C VAL A 16 -12.41 0.11 -2.92
N TYR A 17 -13.68 0.14 -3.30
CA TYR A 17 -14.52 -1.04 -3.39
C TYR A 17 -15.00 -1.19 -4.83
N HIS A 18 -14.68 -2.31 -5.46
CA HIS A 18 -15.18 -2.66 -6.79
C HIS A 18 -16.20 -3.80 -6.65
N PRO A 19 -17.52 -3.53 -6.73
CA PRO A 19 -18.52 -4.57 -6.58
C PRO A 19 -18.39 -5.63 -7.69
N PRO A 20 -18.69 -6.91 -7.40
CA PRO A 20 -18.70 -7.94 -8.42
C PRO A 20 -19.57 -7.56 -9.61
N GLN A 21 -19.05 -7.79 -10.82
CA GLN A 21 -19.72 -7.55 -12.11
C GLN A 21 -19.87 -6.07 -12.50
N SER A 22 -19.25 -5.16 -11.73
CA SER A 22 -19.18 -3.75 -12.11
C SER A 22 -18.24 -3.52 -13.29
N ASP A 23 -18.40 -2.39 -13.96
CA ASP A 23 -17.55 -2.01 -15.08
C ASP A 23 -16.16 -1.55 -14.61
N ASP A 24 -15.14 -2.35 -14.93
CA ASP A 24 -13.72 -2.05 -14.73
C ASP A 24 -13.31 -0.69 -15.33
N HIS A 25 -13.86 -0.31 -16.48
CA HIS A 25 -13.50 0.92 -17.17
C HIS A 25 -13.90 2.15 -16.38
N VAL A 26 -15.13 2.15 -15.83
CA VAL A 26 -15.66 3.26 -15.03
C VAL A 26 -14.78 3.50 -13.81
N LEU A 27 -14.46 2.44 -13.06
CA LEU A 27 -13.62 2.55 -11.88
C LEU A 27 -12.19 2.98 -12.24
N ARG A 28 -11.60 2.40 -13.28
CA ARG A 28 -10.24 2.76 -13.72
C ARG A 28 -10.15 4.22 -14.12
N MET A 29 -11.12 4.72 -14.88
CA MET A 29 -11.20 6.12 -15.30
C MET A 29 -11.38 7.05 -14.09
N HIS A 30 -12.20 6.65 -13.12
CA HIS A 30 -12.39 7.42 -11.89
C HIS A 30 -11.10 7.53 -11.08
N ILE A 31 -10.42 6.40 -10.81
CA ILE A 31 -9.15 6.41 -10.08
C ILE A 31 -8.10 7.23 -10.84
N PHE A 32 -8.02 7.08 -12.16
CA PHE A 32 -7.08 7.86 -12.99
C PHE A 32 -7.30 9.37 -12.83
N LYS A 33 -8.54 9.85 -13.00
CA LYS A 33 -8.87 11.27 -12.88
C LYS A 33 -8.58 11.81 -11.48
N CYS A 34 -8.89 11.03 -10.44
CA CYS A 34 -8.62 11.41 -9.05
C CYS A 34 -7.11 11.55 -8.80
N LEU A 35 -6.32 10.54 -9.19
CA LEU A 35 -4.87 10.57 -9.00
C LEU A 35 -4.20 11.68 -9.83
N ASP A 36 -4.62 11.87 -11.07
CA ASP A 36 -4.11 12.93 -11.95
C ASP A 36 -4.36 14.32 -11.35
N SER A 37 -5.59 14.60 -10.92
CA SER A 37 -5.95 15.87 -10.27
C SER A 37 -5.22 16.09 -8.94
N LEU A 38 -5.08 15.04 -8.12
CA LEU A 38 -4.40 15.15 -6.83
C LEU A 38 -2.90 15.33 -7.01
N LEU A 39 -2.26 14.66 -7.96
CA LEU A 39 -0.84 14.85 -8.26
C LEU A 39 -0.56 16.20 -8.91
N ALA A 40 -1.50 16.75 -9.69
CA ALA A 40 -1.37 18.14 -10.18
C ALA A 40 -1.34 19.14 -9.02
N THR A 41 -2.05 18.86 -7.92
CA THR A 41 -2.09 19.71 -6.72
C THR A 41 -0.93 19.42 -5.77
N TYR A 42 -0.53 18.15 -5.64
CA TYR A 42 0.48 17.66 -4.70
C TYR A 42 1.52 16.78 -5.43
N PRO A 43 2.43 17.38 -6.23
CA PRO A 43 3.27 16.65 -7.19
C PRO A 43 4.27 15.68 -6.58
N ASN A 44 4.72 15.91 -5.34
CA ASN A 44 5.69 15.06 -4.64
C ASN A 44 5.03 14.06 -3.69
N SER A 45 3.78 13.70 -3.94
CA SER A 45 3.06 12.79 -3.05
C SER A 45 3.31 11.33 -3.39
N ALA A 46 3.49 10.53 -2.35
CA ALA A 46 3.36 9.09 -2.47
C ALA A 46 1.89 8.71 -2.65
N ILE A 47 1.62 7.62 -3.34
CA ILE A 47 0.27 7.11 -3.54
C ILE A 47 0.16 5.72 -2.92
N SER A 48 -0.93 5.49 -2.20
CA SER A 48 -1.38 4.16 -1.78
C SER A 48 -2.87 4.02 -2.06
N VAL A 49 -3.23 3.10 -2.94
CA VAL A 49 -4.62 2.75 -3.25
C VAL A 49 -4.87 1.32 -2.80
N LEU A 50 -5.83 1.11 -1.91
CA LEU A 50 -6.11 -0.19 -1.30
C LEU A 50 -7.60 -0.47 -1.15
N GLY A 51 -7.97 -1.73 -0.96
CA GLY A 51 -9.34 -2.14 -0.68
C GLY A 51 -9.71 -3.43 -1.41
N ASP A 52 -11.01 -3.69 -1.52
CA ASP A 52 -11.54 -4.89 -2.20
C ASP A 52 -11.79 -4.58 -3.68
N PHE A 53 -10.98 -5.19 -4.53
CA PHE A 53 -11.02 -5.01 -5.97
C PHE A 53 -11.80 -6.10 -6.68
N ASN A 54 -12.23 -7.17 -6.01
CA ASN A 54 -12.84 -8.34 -6.63
C ASN A 54 -12.10 -8.77 -7.93
N GLN A 55 -12.77 -8.72 -9.09
CA GLN A 55 -12.17 -9.07 -10.40
C GLN A 55 -11.35 -7.95 -11.07
N PHE A 56 -11.37 -6.74 -10.51
CA PHE A 56 -10.85 -5.55 -11.17
C PHE A 56 -9.38 -5.71 -11.54
N LYS A 57 -9.08 -5.42 -12.81
CA LYS A 57 -7.71 -5.37 -13.30
C LYS A 57 -7.28 -3.90 -13.46
N PRO A 58 -6.21 -3.46 -12.77
CA PRO A 58 -5.76 -2.06 -12.85
C PRO A 58 -5.29 -1.66 -14.26
N GLY A 59 -4.88 -2.63 -15.10
CA GLY A 59 -4.44 -2.37 -16.47
C GLY A 59 -3.29 -1.35 -16.49
N ASN A 60 -3.41 -0.31 -17.31
CA ASN A 60 -2.38 0.71 -17.47
C ASN A 60 -2.25 1.66 -16.26
N LEU A 61 -3.20 1.64 -15.31
CA LEU A 61 -3.18 2.52 -14.14
C LEU A 61 -1.87 2.39 -13.35
N CYS A 62 -1.40 1.15 -13.15
CA CYS A 62 -0.15 0.90 -12.44
C CYS A 62 1.05 1.53 -13.14
N ASN A 63 1.11 1.47 -14.47
CA ASN A 63 2.21 2.02 -15.23
C ASN A 63 2.16 3.56 -15.25
N SER A 64 0.98 4.15 -15.44
CA SER A 64 0.79 5.61 -15.47
C SER A 64 1.24 6.30 -14.19
N PHE A 65 0.99 5.67 -13.04
CA PHE A 65 1.29 6.26 -11.73
C PHE A 65 2.46 5.56 -10.99
N ARG A 66 3.21 4.68 -11.66
CA ARG A 66 4.32 3.90 -11.08
C ARG A 66 3.90 3.10 -9.83
N LEU A 67 2.66 2.62 -9.80
CA LEU A 67 2.13 1.82 -8.70
C LEU A 67 2.58 0.37 -8.83
N LYS A 68 2.96 -0.22 -7.71
CA LYS A 68 3.30 -1.65 -7.62
C LYS A 68 2.36 -2.33 -6.63
N LYS A 69 1.97 -3.56 -6.97
CA LYS A 69 1.10 -4.40 -6.16
C LYS A 69 1.86 -4.92 -4.94
N LEU A 70 1.25 -4.82 -3.77
CA LEU A 70 1.79 -5.24 -2.47
C LEU A 70 1.22 -6.60 -2.01
N VAL A 71 -0.07 -6.82 -2.21
CA VAL A 71 -0.76 -8.03 -1.74
C VAL A 71 -0.58 -9.16 -2.76
N THR A 72 0.10 -10.23 -2.38
CA THR A 72 0.39 -11.38 -3.25
C THR A 72 -0.17 -12.71 -2.73
N LYS A 73 -0.84 -12.68 -1.58
CA LYS A 73 -1.42 -13.85 -0.90
C LYS A 73 -2.94 -13.75 -0.85
N SER A 74 -3.62 -14.88 -0.68
CA SER A 74 -5.08 -14.92 -0.61
C SER A 74 -5.62 -14.11 0.58
N THR A 75 -6.74 -13.43 0.33
CA THR A 75 -7.41 -12.56 1.30
C THR A 75 -8.84 -13.04 1.58
N ARG A 76 -9.40 -13.87 0.70
CA ARG A 76 -10.67 -14.56 0.91
C ARG A 76 -10.56 -15.96 0.34
N GLU A 77 -10.64 -16.96 1.20
CA GLU A 77 -10.43 -18.37 0.82
C GLU A 77 -9.10 -18.54 0.02
N SER A 78 -9.19 -19.00 -1.23
CA SER A 78 -8.08 -19.17 -2.17
C SER A 78 -7.88 -17.99 -3.13
N ASN A 79 -8.66 -16.91 -2.98
CA ASN A 79 -8.67 -15.76 -3.89
C ASN A 79 -7.94 -14.54 -3.30
N ILE A 80 -7.32 -13.75 -4.18
CA ILE A 80 -6.72 -12.44 -3.85
C ILE A 80 -7.66 -11.36 -4.36
N LEU A 81 -8.64 -10.98 -3.54
CA LEU A 81 -9.65 -9.98 -3.91
C LEU A 81 -9.27 -8.59 -3.42
N ASP A 82 -8.71 -8.52 -2.21
CA ASP A 82 -8.16 -7.28 -1.67
C ASP A 82 -6.77 -7.04 -2.26
N GLN A 83 -6.54 -5.83 -2.73
CA GLN A 83 -5.26 -5.42 -3.28
C GLN A 83 -4.81 -4.12 -2.65
N ALA A 84 -3.51 -3.90 -2.67
CA ALA A 84 -2.89 -2.63 -2.36
C ALA A 84 -1.88 -2.32 -3.46
N PHE A 85 -1.97 -1.12 -4.02
CA PHE A 85 -1.09 -0.59 -5.05
C PHE A 85 -0.44 0.68 -4.51
N SER A 86 0.88 0.76 -4.55
CA SER A 86 1.58 1.90 -3.98
C SER A 86 2.83 2.28 -4.76
N THR A 87 3.17 3.57 -4.75
CA THR A 87 4.50 4.05 -5.15
C THR A 87 5.55 3.76 -4.08
N LEU A 88 5.12 3.50 -2.84
CA LEU A 88 5.96 3.14 -1.70
C LEU A 88 6.17 1.63 -1.56
N SER A 89 5.93 0.84 -2.60
CA SER A 89 5.90 -0.62 -2.46
C SER A 89 7.21 -1.23 -1.95
N SER A 90 8.35 -0.55 -2.13
CA SER A 90 9.66 -0.99 -1.62
C SER A 90 9.84 -0.77 -0.12
N TYR A 91 8.97 0.03 0.50
CA TYR A 91 9.02 0.36 1.92
C TYR A 91 8.05 -0.47 2.76
N TYR A 92 7.13 -1.21 2.13
CA TYR A 92 6.09 -1.95 2.82
C TYR A 92 6.02 -3.40 2.34
N ASP A 93 5.77 -4.29 3.29
CA ASP A 93 5.35 -5.66 3.04
C ASP A 93 3.89 -5.86 3.47
N ALA A 94 3.15 -6.64 2.69
CA ALA A 94 1.79 -7.03 3.03
C ALA A 94 1.78 -8.34 3.83
N ILE A 95 1.28 -8.28 5.06
CA ILE A 95 1.05 -9.43 5.91
C ILE A 95 -0.46 -9.70 5.96
N ILE A 96 -0.85 -10.93 5.63
CA ILE A 96 -2.21 -11.41 5.80
C ILE A 96 -2.40 -11.81 7.26
N LEU A 97 -3.44 -11.26 7.88
CA LEU A 97 -3.83 -11.50 9.26
C LEU A 97 -5.19 -12.20 9.29
N PRO A 98 -5.55 -12.84 10.42
CA PRO A 98 -6.86 -13.43 10.58
C PRO A 98 -8.01 -12.44 10.27
N PRO A 99 -9.18 -12.94 9.88
CA PRO A 99 -10.37 -12.13 9.73
C PRO A 99 -10.72 -11.38 11.02
N ILE A 100 -11.30 -10.19 10.87
CA ILE A 100 -11.83 -9.43 12.01
C ILE A 100 -13.29 -9.84 12.24
N GLY A 101 -13.61 -10.24 13.47
CA GLY A 101 -14.97 -10.63 13.86
C GLY A 101 -15.45 -11.88 13.12
N GLN A 102 -16.58 -11.76 12.42
CA GLN A 102 -17.20 -12.85 11.64
C GLN A 102 -16.98 -12.71 10.13
N SER A 103 -16.05 -11.85 9.71
CA SER A 103 -15.71 -11.67 8.29
C SER A 103 -15.15 -12.96 7.69
N ASP A 104 -15.50 -13.25 6.44
CA ASP A 104 -14.84 -14.27 5.61
C ASP A 104 -13.60 -13.74 4.88
N TYR A 105 -13.37 -12.42 4.94
CA TYR A 105 -12.16 -11.76 4.45
C TYR A 105 -11.11 -11.66 5.57
N SER A 106 -9.90 -12.10 5.23
CA SER A 106 -8.68 -11.89 6.02
C SER A 106 -8.27 -10.42 6.00
N SER A 107 -7.70 -9.96 7.11
CA SER A 107 -7.23 -8.58 7.22
C SER A 107 -5.85 -8.44 6.60
N ILE A 108 -5.51 -7.26 6.11
CA ILE A 108 -4.17 -6.97 5.59
C ILE A 108 -3.51 -5.92 6.48
N LYS A 109 -2.28 -6.21 6.92
CA LYS A 109 -1.40 -5.23 7.55
C LYS A 109 -0.24 -4.92 6.62
N LEU A 110 -0.12 -3.65 6.21
CA LEU A 110 1.08 -3.14 5.56
C LEU A 110 2.08 -2.77 6.67
N THR A 111 3.19 -3.49 6.73
CA THR A 111 4.28 -3.21 7.68
C THR A 111 5.46 -2.63 6.95
N THR A 112 6.20 -1.72 7.58
CA THR A 112 7.43 -1.21 7.00
C THR A 112 8.47 -2.33 6.88
N THR A 113 9.17 -2.39 5.76
CA THR A 113 10.27 -3.34 5.52
C THR A 113 11.57 -2.87 6.20
N TYR A 114 11.67 -1.59 6.54
CA TYR A 114 12.80 -1.03 7.27
C TYR A 114 12.70 -1.35 8.77
N PHE A 115 13.58 -2.22 9.25
CA PHE A 115 13.85 -2.35 10.68
C PHE A 115 14.67 -1.15 11.16
N ASP A 116 14.23 -0.58 12.27
CA ASP A 116 14.94 0.42 13.05
C ASP A 116 16.26 -0.18 13.59
N THR A 117 17.33 -0.19 12.79
CA THR A 117 18.69 -0.45 13.32
C THR A 117 19.33 0.85 13.74
N CYS A 118 18.75 1.53 14.73
CA CYS A 118 19.49 2.53 15.50
C CYS A 118 19.12 2.54 16.98
N SER A 119 19.00 1.36 17.59
CA SER A 119 19.42 1.20 19.00
C SER A 119 20.90 0.83 19.00
N LYS A 120 21.78 1.84 18.88
CA LYS A 120 23.18 1.67 19.29
C LYS A 120 23.19 1.55 20.81
N SER A 121 23.19 0.32 21.32
CA SER A 121 23.70 0.04 22.66
C SER A 121 25.18 0.39 22.65
N THR A 122 25.52 1.57 23.17
CA THR A 122 26.90 1.95 23.46
C THR A 122 27.35 1.16 24.70
N ASN A 123 27.82 -0.07 24.51
CA ASN A 123 28.57 -0.76 25.56
C ASN A 123 29.94 -0.07 25.68
N HIS A 124 30.06 0.87 26.60
CA HIS A 124 31.36 1.34 27.09
C HIS A 124 32.00 0.22 27.93
N THR A 125 32.80 -0.63 27.29
CA THR A 125 33.75 -1.47 28.01
C THR A 125 34.91 -0.58 28.44
N ILE A 126 34.96 -0.26 29.74
CA ILE A 126 36.12 0.35 30.39
C ILE A 126 37.26 -0.67 30.34
N ALA A 127 38.34 -0.34 29.63
CA ALA A 127 39.61 -1.05 29.74
C ALA A 127 40.15 -0.84 31.17
N LYS A 128 40.33 -1.92 31.93
CA LYS A 128 41.14 -1.89 33.15
C LYS A 128 42.61 -1.99 32.73
N ALA A 129 43.39 -1.02 33.18
CA ALA A 129 44.85 -1.04 33.21
C ALA A 129 45.35 -2.04 34.25
#